data_AF-A0A3P7Q1N1-F1
#
_entry.id   AF-A0A3P7Q1N1-F1
#
_cell.length_a   1.000
_cell.length_b   1.000
_cell.length_c   1.000
_cell.angle_alpha   90.00
_cell.angle_beta   90.00
_cell.angle_gamma   90.00
#
_symmetry.space_group_name_H-M   'P 1'
#
loop_
_entity.id
_entity.type
_entity.pdbx_description
1 polymer ?
#
loop_
_entity_poly.entity_id
_entity_poly.type
_entity_poly.pdbx_seq_one_letter_code
_entity_poly.pdbx_strand_id
1 'polypeptide(L)'
;MSRRWETIRFNLEAAAASAEKRLPKPYSTLSGWTVTGQSIINTPLDLPSEEPHKCLAMLQKMISEHNRHFIDLAAKQAELQEATETGGLGGRPVAAEYVEPLRLRMSALAEEAPLKLATLKVLHAHYTILAYLYDMEVKMKLWRLVLCLD
;
A
#
# COMPACT_ATOMS: atom_id res chain seq x y z
N MET A 1 -17.28 -10.71 -1.75
CA MET A 1 -17.64 -10.28 -3.12
C MET A 1 -17.34 -11.40 -4.09
N SER A 2 -18.08 -11.57 -5.19
CA SER A 2 -17.82 -12.67 -6.15
C SER A 2 -16.53 -12.42 -6.95
N ARG A 3 -15.70 -13.44 -7.14
CA ARG A 3 -14.41 -13.43 -7.88
C ARG A 3 -14.52 -12.76 -9.26
N ARG A 4 -15.70 -12.86 -9.89
CA ARG A 4 -16.02 -12.23 -11.17
C ARG A 4 -16.01 -10.69 -11.08
N TRP A 5 -16.50 -10.13 -9.99
CA TRP A 5 -16.52 -8.67 -9.76
C TRP A 5 -15.12 -8.11 -9.52
N GLU A 6 -14.23 -8.87 -8.86
CA GLU A 6 -12.83 -8.49 -8.69
C GLU A 6 -12.09 -8.42 -10.02
N THR A 7 -12.32 -9.39 -10.91
CA THR A 7 -11.75 -9.37 -12.28
C THR A 7 -12.26 -8.17 -13.08
N ILE A 8 -13.56 -7.88 -13.00
CA ILE A 8 -14.15 -6.72 -13.71
C ILE A 8 -13.53 -5.42 -13.19
N ARG A 9 -13.45 -5.25 -11.87
CA ARG A 9 -12.82 -4.08 -11.24
C ARG A 9 -11.37 -3.90 -11.70
N PHE A 10 -10.57 -4.95 -11.64
CA PHE A 10 -9.17 -4.92 -12.07
C PHE A 10 -9.03 -4.49 -13.54
N ASN A 11 -9.86 -5.05 -14.43
CA ASN A 11 -9.83 -4.71 -15.85
C ASN A 11 -10.24 -3.25 -16.10
N LEU A 12 -11.24 -2.74 -15.38
CA LEU A 12 -11.66 -1.34 -15.47
C LEU A 12 -10.58 -0.38 -14.97
N GLU A 13 -9.94 -0.69 -13.85
CA GLU A 13 -8.81 0.09 -13.31
C GLU A 13 -7.63 0.11 -14.29
N ALA A 14 -7.30 -1.03 -14.89
CA ALA A 14 -6.23 -1.13 -15.88
C ALA A 14 -6.54 -0.33 -17.17
N ALA A 15 -7.79 -0.38 -17.65
CA ALA A 15 -8.24 0.39 -18.81
C ALA A 15 -8.19 1.90 -18.53
N ALA A 16 -8.66 2.34 -17.36
CA ALA A 16 -8.60 3.74 -16.93
C ALA A 16 -7.14 4.23 -16.85
N ALA A 17 -6.26 3.49 -16.18
CA ALA A 17 -4.84 3.81 -16.11
C ALA A 17 -4.18 3.87 -17.51
N SER A 18 -4.55 2.98 -18.42
CA SER A 18 -4.05 3.01 -19.80
C SER A 18 -4.54 4.23 -20.58
N ALA A 19 -5.77 4.68 -20.33
CA ALA A 19 -6.29 5.90 -20.94
C ALA A 19 -5.59 7.14 -20.38
N GLU A 20 -5.43 7.21 -19.06
CA GLU A 20 -4.77 8.30 -18.34
C GLU A 20 -3.30 8.49 -18.73
N LYS A 21 -2.59 7.41 -19.10
CA LYS A 21 -1.20 7.50 -19.62
C LYS A 21 -1.06 8.38 -20.87
N ARG A 22 -2.14 8.56 -21.63
CA ARG A 22 -2.17 9.40 -22.84
C ARG A 22 -2.50 10.86 -22.53
N LEU A 23 -2.87 11.18 -21.29
CA LEU A 23 -3.17 12.55 -20.88
C LEU A 23 -1.89 13.38 -20.75
N PRO A 24 -1.99 14.71 -20.96
CA PRO A 24 -0.87 15.61 -20.74
C PRO A 24 -0.41 15.55 -19.29
N LYS A 25 0.85 15.94 -19.05
CA LYS A 25 1.33 16.13 -17.69
C LYS A 25 0.53 17.27 -17.01
N PRO A 26 0.28 17.18 -15.69
CA PRO A 26 0.78 16.16 -14.77
C PRO A 26 -0.07 14.88 -14.67
N TYR A 27 -1.24 14.80 -15.33
CA TYR A 27 -2.19 13.70 -15.16
C TYR A 27 -1.60 12.31 -15.44
N SER A 28 -0.81 12.16 -16.50
CA SER A 28 -0.15 10.87 -16.80
C SER A 28 0.87 10.46 -15.74
N THR A 29 1.62 11.41 -15.16
CA THR A 29 2.55 11.16 -14.06
C THR A 29 1.79 10.77 -12.78
N LEU A 30 0.73 11.50 -12.46
CA LEU A 30 -0.13 11.24 -11.30
C LEU A 30 -0.85 9.89 -11.43
N SER A 31 -1.28 9.51 -12.64
CA SER A 31 -1.82 8.18 -12.92
C SER A 31 -0.81 7.08 -12.61
N GLY A 32 0.43 7.19 -13.09
CA GLY A 32 1.47 6.23 -12.76
C GLY A 32 1.76 6.13 -11.25
N TRP A 33 1.76 7.27 -10.56
CA TRP A 33 1.94 7.33 -9.11
C TRP A 33 0.78 6.63 -8.37
N THR A 34 -0.47 6.95 -8.71
CA THR A 34 -1.65 6.34 -8.06
C THR A 34 -1.78 4.85 -8.32
N VAL A 35 -1.40 4.36 -9.51
CA VAL A 35 -1.33 2.91 -9.80
C VAL A 35 -0.33 2.21 -8.89
N THR A 36 0.84 2.83 -8.67
CA THR A 36 1.86 2.30 -7.75
C THR A 36 1.33 2.27 -6.31
N GLY A 37 0.68 3.35 -5.86
CA GLY A 37 0.05 3.43 -4.55
C GLY A 37 -1.00 2.33 -4.35
N GLN A 38 -1.87 2.12 -5.34
CA GLN A 38 -2.91 1.09 -5.25
C GLN A 38 -2.29 -0.32 -5.17
N SER A 39 -1.19 -0.57 -5.88
CA SER A 39 -0.45 -1.84 -5.76
C SER A 39 0.08 -2.05 -4.34
N ILE A 40 0.63 -1.02 -3.69
CA ILE A 40 1.12 -1.09 -2.31
C ILE A 40 -0.02 -1.40 -1.34
N ILE A 41 -1.17 -0.74 -1.49
CA ILE A 41 -2.36 -0.98 -0.66
C ILE A 41 -2.88 -2.42 -0.86
N ASN A 42 -3.01 -2.85 -2.11
CA ASN A 42 -3.58 -4.15 -2.46
C ASN A 42 -2.61 -5.32 -2.32
N THR A 43 -1.33 -5.07 -1.99
CA THR A 43 -0.35 -6.15 -1.79
C THR A 43 -0.87 -7.12 -0.71
N PRO A 44 -1.03 -8.41 -1.04
CA PRO A 44 -1.48 -9.44 -0.10
C PRO A 44 -0.54 -9.58 1.09
N LEU A 45 -1.09 -10.00 2.22
CA LEU A 45 -0.35 -10.26 3.46
C LEU A 45 -0.11 -11.76 3.60
N ASP A 46 0.79 -12.30 2.78
CA ASP A 46 1.17 -13.71 2.80
C ASP A 46 2.26 -13.96 3.86
N LEU A 47 1.90 -13.77 5.13
CA LEU A 47 2.81 -13.87 6.27
C LEU A 47 2.95 -15.34 6.72
N PRO A 48 4.18 -15.90 6.79
CA PRO A 48 4.40 -17.26 7.28
C PRO A 48 4.26 -17.32 8.81
N SER A 49 3.06 -17.62 9.31
CA SER A 49 2.72 -17.57 10.75
C SER A 49 3.67 -18.36 11.66
N GLU A 50 4.27 -19.43 11.15
CA GLU A 50 5.21 -20.30 11.88
C GLU A 50 6.59 -19.68 12.09
N GLU A 51 6.91 -18.57 11.41
CA GLU A 51 8.22 -17.90 11.49
C GLU A 51 8.05 -16.43 11.94
N PRO A 52 7.80 -16.16 13.25
CA PRO A 52 7.49 -14.81 13.73
C PRO A 52 8.54 -13.74 13.36
N HIS A 53 9.83 -14.07 13.45
CA HIS A 53 10.92 -13.14 13.10
C HIS A 53 10.95 -12.82 11.60
N LYS A 54 10.58 -13.78 10.74
CA LYS A 54 10.47 -13.56 9.29
C LYS A 54 9.27 -12.67 8.97
N CYS A 55 8.15 -12.88 9.64
CA CYS A 55 6.99 -11.99 9.56
C CYS A 55 7.34 -10.55 9.93
N LEU A 56 8.13 -10.33 11.00
CA LEU A 56 8.60 -9.01 11.39
C LEU A 56 9.42 -8.33 10.30
N ALA A 57 10.40 -9.05 9.72
CA ALA A 57 11.22 -8.51 8.64
C ALA A 57 10.38 -8.12 7.40
N MET A 58 9.40 -8.96 7.04
CA MET A 58 8.47 -8.68 5.94
C MET A 58 7.59 -7.45 6.23
N LEU A 59 7.00 -7.39 7.41
CA LEU A 59 6.14 -6.27 7.82
C LEU A 59 6.91 -4.95 7.87
N GLN A 60 8.15 -4.97 8.38
CA GLN A 60 8.99 -3.78 8.41
C GLN A 60 9.32 -3.28 7.00
N LYS A 61 9.62 -4.19 6.06
CA LYS A 61 9.80 -3.83 4.64
C LYS A 61 8.54 -3.18 4.05
N MET A 62 7.37 -3.79 4.26
CA MET A 62 6.10 -3.25 3.77
C MET A 62 5.77 -1.87 4.36
N ILE A 63 6.03 -1.66 5.66
CA ILE A 63 5.85 -0.36 6.32
C ILE A 63 6.80 0.68 5.73
N SER A 64 8.06 0.34 5.48
CA SER A 64 9.03 1.24 4.87
C SER A 64 8.65 1.61 3.43
N GLU A 65 8.18 0.64 2.63
CA GLU A 65 7.71 0.88 1.27
C GLU A 65 6.46 1.78 1.25
N HIS A 66 5.50 1.53 2.13
CA HIS A 66 4.31 2.36 2.31
C HIS A 66 4.69 3.80 2.65
N ASN A 67 5.43 4.01 3.75
CA ASN A 67 5.81 5.35 4.21
C ASN A 67 6.58 6.12 3.13
N ARG A 68 7.52 5.46 2.44
CA ARG A 68 8.32 6.09 1.38
C ARG A 68 7.46 6.56 0.22
N HIS A 69 6.40 5.84 -0.13
CA HIS A 69 5.52 6.22 -1.23
C HIS A 69 4.53 7.32 -0.83
N PHE A 70 3.89 7.17 0.33
CA PHE A 70 2.79 8.04 0.75
C PHE A 70 3.23 9.31 1.48
N ILE A 71 4.53 9.52 1.74
CA ILE A 71 5.04 10.78 2.29
C ILE A 71 4.67 11.99 1.43
N ASP A 72 4.59 11.82 0.11
CA ASP A 72 4.27 12.88 -0.86
C ASP A 72 2.77 12.95 -1.20
N LEU A 73 1.89 12.16 -0.54
CA LEU A 73 0.47 12.05 -0.91
C LEU A 73 -0.23 13.42 -0.94
N ALA A 74 -0.03 14.25 0.10
CA ALA A 74 -0.64 15.57 0.17
C ALA A 74 -0.17 16.48 -0.98
N ALA A 75 1.13 16.44 -1.31
CA ALA A 75 1.68 17.18 -2.44
C ALA A 75 1.10 16.71 -3.78
N LYS A 76 0.89 15.39 -3.95
CA LYS A 76 0.27 14.80 -5.14
C LYS A 76 -1.21 15.16 -5.28
N GLN A 77 -1.94 15.26 -4.17
CA GLN A 77 -3.32 15.76 -4.18
C GLN A 77 -3.39 17.23 -4.58
N ALA A 78 -2.49 18.06 -4.05
CA ALA A 78 -2.40 19.47 -4.43
C ALA A 78 -2.04 19.64 -5.93
N GLU A 79 -1.08 18.87 -6.44
CA GLU A 79 -0.70 18.86 -7.86
C GLU A 79 -1.89 18.50 -8.77
N LEU A 80 -2.71 17.52 -8.37
CA LEU A 80 -3.91 17.16 -9.11
C LEU A 80 -4.95 18.28 -9.10
N GLN A 81 -5.18 18.90 -7.94
CA GLN A 81 -6.14 19.99 -7.79
C GLN A 81 -5.75 21.22 -8.61
N GLU A 82 -4.49 21.64 -8.52
CA GLU A 82 -3.94 22.74 -9.32
C GLU A 82 -4.06 22.47 -10.81
N ALA A 83 -3.75 21.24 -11.25
CA ALA A 83 -3.88 20.86 -12.66
C ALA A 83 -5.33 20.96 -13.15
N THR A 84 -6.30 20.56 -12.33
CA THR A 84 -7.73 20.69 -12.67
C THR A 84 -8.22 22.14 -12.75
N GLU A 85 -7.65 23.04 -11.95
CA GLU A 85 -8.03 24.46 -11.94
C GLU A 85 -7.37 25.24 -13.08
N THR A 86 -6.12 24.92 -13.42
CA THR A 86 -5.29 25.67 -14.37
C THR A 86 -5.28 25.06 -15.78
N GLY A 87 -5.86 23.88 -15.98
CA GLY A 87 -5.81 23.15 -17.24
C GLY A 87 -4.46 22.46 -17.51
N GLY A 88 -3.67 22.18 -16.47
CA GLY A 88 -2.41 21.44 -16.54
C GLY A 88 -1.29 22.12 -17.34
N LEU A 89 -0.27 21.34 -17.75
CA LEU A 89 0.87 21.85 -18.52
C LEU A 89 0.45 22.13 -19.96
N GLY A 90 0.04 23.38 -20.20
CA GLY A 90 -0.42 23.86 -21.51
C GLY A 90 -1.65 24.77 -21.43
N GLY A 91 -2.23 24.95 -20.23
CA GLY A 91 -3.38 25.84 -20.01
C GLY A 91 -4.66 25.39 -20.72
N ARG A 92 -4.70 24.15 -21.24
CA ARG A 92 -5.85 23.59 -21.95
C ARG A 92 -6.58 22.62 -21.04
N PRO A 93 -7.81 22.93 -20.62
CA PRO A 93 -8.55 22.05 -19.74
C PRO A 93 -8.76 20.68 -20.38
N VAL A 94 -8.49 19.63 -19.60
CA VAL A 94 -8.85 18.26 -19.96
C VAL A 94 -10.30 18.04 -19.54
N ALA A 95 -11.11 17.41 -20.38
CA ALA A 95 -12.50 17.13 -20.04
C ALA A 95 -12.58 16.26 -18.77
N ALA A 96 -13.50 16.63 -17.87
CA ALA A 96 -13.61 16.02 -16.53
C ALA A 96 -13.76 14.50 -16.57
N GLU A 97 -14.47 13.97 -17.57
CA GLU A 97 -14.66 12.52 -17.79
C GLU A 97 -13.35 11.71 -17.89
N TYR A 98 -12.27 12.32 -18.38
CA TYR A 98 -10.96 11.65 -18.47
C TYR A 98 -10.14 11.77 -17.19
N VAL A 99 -10.44 12.74 -16.33
CA VAL A 99 -9.71 13.03 -15.09
C VAL A 99 -10.40 12.42 -13.87
N GLU A 100 -11.71 12.21 -13.94
CA GLU A 100 -12.52 11.70 -12.83
C GLU A 100 -12.04 10.33 -12.30
N PRO A 101 -11.69 9.34 -13.14
CA PRO A 101 -11.15 8.07 -12.64
C PRO A 101 -9.87 8.24 -11.82
N LEU A 102 -9.01 9.19 -12.20
CA LEU A 102 -7.80 9.54 -11.46
C LEU A 102 -8.13 10.23 -10.12
N ARG A 103 -9.10 11.17 -10.11
CA ARG A 103 -9.57 11.83 -8.87
C ARG A 103 -10.13 10.82 -7.88
N LEU A 104 -10.99 9.92 -8.35
CA LEU A 104 -11.57 8.86 -7.54
C LEU A 104 -10.49 7.95 -6.95
N ARG A 105 -9.51 7.53 -7.77
CA ARG A 105 -8.39 6.70 -7.29
C ARG A 105 -7.55 7.44 -6.26
N MET A 106 -7.23 8.71 -6.49
CA MET A 106 -6.48 9.54 -5.54
C MET A 106 -7.22 9.67 -4.20
N SER A 107 -8.54 9.89 -4.24
CA SER A 107 -9.37 9.95 -3.03
C SER A 107 -9.39 8.62 -2.29
N ALA A 108 -9.55 7.50 -3.01
CA ALA A 108 -9.51 6.18 -2.41
C ALA A 108 -8.16 5.92 -1.72
N LEU A 109 -7.04 6.28 -2.35
CA LEU A 109 -5.72 6.16 -1.72
C LEU A 109 -5.59 7.00 -0.45
N ALA A 110 -6.17 8.20 -0.41
CA ALA A 110 -6.12 9.03 0.78
C ALA A 110 -6.86 8.42 1.98
N GLU A 111 -7.94 7.69 1.72
CA GLU A 111 -8.71 6.95 2.74
C GLU A 111 -8.01 5.62 3.11
N GLU A 112 -7.54 4.87 2.12
CA GLU A 112 -7.01 3.52 2.31
C GLU A 112 -5.57 3.49 2.85
N ALA A 113 -4.74 4.46 2.51
CA ALA A 113 -3.34 4.52 2.94
C ALA A 113 -3.16 4.53 4.47
N PRO A 114 -3.83 5.40 5.25
CA PRO A 114 -3.70 5.37 6.71
C PRO A 114 -4.23 4.05 7.30
N LEU A 115 -5.30 3.48 6.74
CA LEU A 115 -5.85 2.20 7.19
C LEU A 115 -4.87 1.05 6.97
N LYS A 116 -4.28 0.94 5.77
CA LYS A 116 -3.25 -0.07 5.48
C LYS A 116 -2.07 0.06 6.44
N LEU A 117 -1.59 1.27 6.71
CA LEU A 117 -0.47 1.50 7.63
C LEU A 117 -0.84 1.08 9.07
N ALA A 118 -2.05 1.40 9.53
CA ALA A 118 -2.54 0.98 10.83
C ALA A 118 -2.58 -0.55 10.94
N THR A 119 -3.12 -1.24 9.93
CA THR A 119 -3.12 -2.71 9.88
C THR A 119 -1.71 -3.28 9.94
N LEU A 120 -0.78 -2.75 9.14
CA LEU A 120 0.62 -3.20 9.15
C LEU A 120 1.28 -3.00 10.52
N LYS A 121 1.04 -1.86 11.20
CA LYS A 121 1.58 -1.59 12.54
C LYS A 121 1.00 -2.52 13.61
N VAL A 122 -0.31 -2.81 13.54
CA VAL A 122 -0.96 -3.77 14.45
C VAL A 122 -0.38 -5.16 14.27
N LEU A 123 -0.23 -5.61 13.02
CA LEU A 123 0.40 -6.91 12.72
C LEU A 123 1.85 -6.93 13.19
N HIS A 124 2.61 -5.86 12.98
CA HIS A 124 3.99 -5.78 13.45
C HIS A 124 4.07 -5.93 14.96
N ALA A 125 3.22 -5.22 15.71
CA ALA A 125 3.16 -5.34 17.17
C ALA A 125 2.77 -6.77 17.61
N HIS A 126 1.81 -7.39 16.94
CA HIS A 126 1.41 -8.77 17.20
C HIS A 126 2.58 -9.75 17.02
N TYR A 127 3.28 -9.67 15.88
CA TYR A 127 4.43 -10.54 15.61
C TYR A 127 5.65 -10.21 16.47
N THR A 128 5.77 -8.98 16.99
CA THR A 128 6.78 -8.65 18.00
C THR A 128 6.55 -9.47 19.27
N ILE A 129 5.30 -9.54 19.74
CA ILE A 129 4.95 -10.34 20.92
C ILE A 129 5.19 -11.83 20.65
N LEU A 130 4.77 -12.35 19.51
CA LEU A 130 4.98 -13.76 19.15
C LEU A 130 6.47 -14.13 19.06
N ALA A 131 7.30 -13.28 18.45
CA ALA A 131 8.74 -13.49 18.38
C ALA A 131 9.37 -13.57 19.78
N TYR A 132 8.97 -12.68 20.69
CA TYR A 132 9.43 -12.75 22.07
C TYR A 132 9.01 -14.04 22.78
N LEU A 133 7.76 -14.48 22.60
CA LEU A 133 7.29 -15.74 23.19
C LEU A 133 8.07 -16.94 22.65
N TYR A 134 8.29 -16.98 21.33
CA TYR A 134 9.11 -18.00 20.69
C TYR A 134 10.53 -18.05 21.27
N ASP A 135 11.18 -16.89 21.39
CA ASP A 135 12.53 -16.79 21.95
C ASP A 135 12.59 -17.27 23.42
N MET A 136 11.54 -16.98 24.20
CA MET A 136 11.44 -17.47 25.58
C MET A 136 11.25 -18.98 25.64
N GLU A 137 10.41 -19.55 24.79
CA GLU A 137 10.18 -20.99 24.74
C GLU A 137 11.47 -21.75 24.38
N VAL A 138 12.21 -21.24 23.39
CA VAL A 138 13.52 -21.79 22.99
C VAL A 138 14.50 -21.75 24.17
N LYS A 139 14.60 -20.62 24.88
CA LYS A 139 15.47 -20.49 26.06
C LYS A 139 15.06 -21.44 27.19
N MET A 140 13.77 -21.57 27.49
CA MET A 140 13.27 -22.50 28.50
C MET A 140 13.56 -23.97 28.15
N LYS A 141 13.47 -24.35 26.88
CA LYS A 141 13.87 -25.70 26.43
C LYS A 141 15.36 -25.94 26.66
N LEU A 142 16.21 -24.96 26.34
CA LEU A 142 17.65 -25.05 26.58
C LEU A 142 17.98 -25.19 28.07
N TRP A 143 17.34 -24.40 28.95
CA TRP A 143 17.57 -24.50 30.40
C TRP A 143 17.14 -25.84 30.98
N ARG A 144 16.03 -26.43 30.51
CA ARG A 144 15.62 -27.78 30.94
C ARG A 144 16.62 -28.85 30.54
N LEU A 145 17.19 -28.76 29.34
CA LEU A 145 18.22 -29.70 28.90
C LEU A 145 19.45 -29.62 29.79
N VAL A 146 19.87 -28.41 30.18
CA VAL A 146 21.01 -28.20 31.10
C VAL A 146 20.69 -28.75 32.49
N LEU A 147 19.51 -28.45 33.05
CA LEU A 147 19.12 -28.86 34.41
C LEU A 147 18.81 -30.36 34.55
N CYS A 148 18.55 -31.08 33.46
CA CYS A 148 18.36 -32.53 33.47
C CYS A 148 19.65 -33.32 33.15
N LEU A 149 20.77 -32.62 32.93
CA LEU A 149 22.09 -33.22 32.74
C LEU A 149 22.94 -33.19 34.03
N ASP A 150 22.42 -32.62 35.13
CA ASP A 150 22.91 -32.71 36.50
C ASP A 150 22.07 -33.70 37.32
#